data_AF-A0A1H3Y4F6-F1
#
_entry.id   AF-A0A1H3Y4F6-F1
#
_cell.length_a   1.000
_cell.length_b   1.000
_cell.length_c   1.000
_cell.angle_alpha   90.00
_cell.angle_beta   90.00
_cell.angle_gamma   90.00
#
_symmetry.space_group_name_H-M   'P 1'
#
loop_
_entity.id
_entity.type
_entity.pdbx_description
1 polymer ?
#
loop_
_entity_poly.entity_id
_entity_poly.type
_entity_poly.pdbx_seq_one_letter_code
_entity_poly.pdbx_strand_id
1 'polypeptide(L)'
;MKHQIKLLLLMMVFLAGVKKNAQAQGPVKYKCMVQMNNYLGPAAYIAVYLVDKDNVYQKTLYVIGEDAKWYPDLKKWHKAFNNKKTNISAITGASISGGDRSVVTLDVDPSKFGTGYKIVFESAVEGKDYHQIDAEVALTPEGLAAKTEGKGYIRYVRFSTK
;
A
#
# COMPACT_ATOMS: atom_id res chain seq x y z
N MET A 1 6.88 -74.24 -5.56
CA MET A 1 6.49 -72.91 -6.08
C MET A 1 5.63 -72.21 -5.04
N LYS A 2 6.29 -71.42 -4.19
CA LYS A 2 6.04 -69.99 -3.99
C LYS A 2 4.73 -69.67 -3.27
N HIS A 3 4.82 -69.67 -1.93
CA HIS A 3 3.93 -69.10 -0.92
C HIS A 3 3.65 -67.58 -1.11
N GLN A 4 3.28 -67.12 -2.31
CA GLN A 4 3.19 -65.69 -2.62
C GLN A 4 1.77 -65.28 -3.00
N ILE A 5 0.77 -65.81 -2.31
CA ILE A 5 -0.63 -65.41 -2.47
C ILE A 5 -1.18 -65.22 -1.06
N LYS A 6 -1.08 -63.98 -0.53
CA LYS A 6 -1.94 -63.39 0.54
C LYS A 6 -1.38 -62.11 1.18
N LEU A 7 -0.38 -61.45 0.60
CA LEU A 7 0.15 -60.19 1.15
C LEU A 7 0.13 -59.07 0.11
N LEU A 8 -1.04 -58.79 -0.48
CA LEU A 8 -1.19 -57.69 -1.45
C LEU A 8 -2.40 -56.78 -1.17
N LEU A 9 -2.86 -56.72 0.08
CA LEU A 9 -4.04 -55.94 0.46
C LEU A 9 -3.83 -55.01 1.66
N LEU A 10 -2.58 -54.67 1.97
CA LEU A 10 -2.29 -53.70 3.04
C LEU A 10 -1.27 -52.66 2.60
N MET A 11 -1.62 -51.89 1.56
CA MET A 11 -0.96 -50.62 1.30
C MET A 11 -1.94 -49.63 0.66
N MET A 12 -3.10 -49.43 1.31
CA MET A 12 -3.81 -48.16 1.20
C MET A 12 -2.98 -47.13 1.96
N VAL A 13 -1.93 -46.64 1.30
CA VAL A 13 -1.14 -45.51 1.78
C VAL A 13 -2.08 -44.32 1.86
N PHE A 14 -2.36 -43.93 3.09
CA PHE A 14 -3.00 -42.69 3.48
C PHE A 14 -2.15 -41.52 2.94
N LEU A 15 -2.36 -41.15 1.67
CA LEU A 15 -1.97 -39.86 1.12
C LEU A 15 -2.96 -38.83 1.66
N ALA A 16 -2.94 -38.60 2.97
CA ALA A 16 -3.53 -37.41 3.56
C ALA A 16 -2.70 -36.23 3.04
N GLY A 17 -3.20 -35.59 1.99
CA GLY A 17 -2.64 -34.35 1.47
C GLY A 17 -2.50 -33.37 2.62
N VAL A 18 -1.26 -33.04 2.96
CA VAL A 18 -0.96 -31.93 3.87
C VAL A 18 -1.46 -30.67 3.19
N LYS A 19 -2.70 -30.27 3.49
CA LYS A 19 -3.16 -28.93 3.16
C LYS A 19 -2.25 -28.01 3.95
N LYS A 20 -1.33 -27.31 3.25
CA LYS A 20 -0.65 -26.17 3.84
C LYS A 20 -1.75 -25.25 4.33
N ASN A 21 -1.97 -25.19 5.64
CA ASN A 21 -2.73 -24.12 6.23
C ASN A 21 -1.98 -22.85 5.87
N ALA A 22 -2.46 -22.14 4.84
CA ALA A 22 -2.11 -20.75 4.63
C ALA A 22 -2.69 -20.00 5.82
N GLN A 23 -1.97 -20.03 6.93
CA GLN A 23 -2.25 -19.16 8.05
C GLN A 23 -2.20 -17.75 7.46
N ALA A 24 -3.34 -17.08 7.44
CA ALA A 24 -3.45 -15.74 6.88
C ALA A 24 -2.40 -14.89 7.60
N GLN A 25 -1.30 -14.59 6.92
CA GLN A 25 -0.28 -13.70 7.45
C GLN A 25 -0.96 -12.34 7.56
N GLY A 26 -1.00 -11.81 8.78
CA GLY A 26 -1.51 -10.47 9.02
C GLY A 26 -0.76 -9.44 8.17
N PRO A 27 -1.29 -8.20 8.08
CA PRO A 27 -0.66 -7.16 7.28
C PRO A 27 0.82 -6.96 7.65
N VAL A 28 1.67 -6.83 6.64
CA VAL A 28 3.07 -6.47 6.80
C VAL A 28 3.18 -4.96 6.91
N LYS A 29 3.93 -4.50 7.92
CA LYS A 29 4.13 -3.07 8.19
C LYS A 29 5.37 -2.56 7.47
N TYR A 30 5.18 -1.57 6.61
CA TYR A 30 6.26 -0.87 5.93
C TYR A 30 6.33 0.59 6.39
N LYS A 31 7.52 1.05 6.80
CA LYS A 31 7.75 2.48 7.02
C LYS A 31 8.05 3.15 5.70
N CYS A 32 7.37 4.24 5.40
CA CYS A 32 7.57 5.06 4.22
C CYS A 32 7.92 6.48 4.64
N MET A 33 9.09 6.96 4.22
CA MET A 33 9.40 8.39 4.27
C MET A 33 8.79 9.07 3.04
N VAL A 34 8.12 10.19 3.25
CA VAL A 34 7.68 11.11 2.20
C VAL A 34 8.47 12.41 2.40
N GLN A 35 9.30 12.76 1.44
CA GLN A 35 10.08 14.00 1.44
C GLN A 35 9.45 14.99 0.48
N MET A 36 9.16 16.21 0.93
CA MET A 36 8.54 17.25 0.11
C MET A 36 9.58 18.06 -0.67
N ASN A 37 9.16 18.58 -1.82
CA ASN A 37 9.85 19.66 -2.52
C ASN A 37 9.77 20.95 -1.69
N ASN A 38 10.74 21.84 -1.88
CA ASN A 38 10.69 23.16 -1.27
C ASN A 38 9.64 24.00 -1.99
N TYR A 39 8.68 24.52 -1.24
CA TYR A 39 7.71 25.50 -1.74
C TYR A 39 7.22 26.36 -0.57
N LEU A 40 6.73 27.56 -0.88
CA LEU A 40 6.09 28.44 0.10
C LEU A 40 4.57 28.24 0.06
N GLY A 41 3.90 28.24 1.22
CA GLY A 41 2.45 28.14 1.33
C GLY A 41 1.99 27.10 2.34
N PRO A 42 0.70 26.75 2.32
CA PRO A 42 0.11 25.78 3.24
C PRO A 42 0.76 24.40 3.15
N ALA A 43 0.65 23.63 4.23
CA ALA A 43 1.12 22.25 4.26
C ALA A 43 0.30 21.36 3.29
N ALA A 44 0.97 20.44 2.63
CA ALA A 44 0.37 19.52 1.67
C ALA A 44 -0.45 18.44 2.35
N TYR A 45 -1.58 18.13 1.72
CA TYR A 45 -2.38 16.94 1.97
C TYR A 45 -1.94 15.85 1.02
N ILE A 46 -1.80 14.62 1.51
CA ILE A 46 -1.39 13.46 0.70
C ILE A 46 -2.25 12.25 1.06
N ALA A 47 -2.91 11.66 0.07
CA ALA A 47 -3.53 10.35 0.21
C ALA A 47 -2.57 9.26 -0.28
N VAL A 48 -2.38 8.24 0.54
CA VAL A 48 -1.60 7.04 0.21
C VAL A 48 -2.56 5.86 0.13
N TYR A 49 -2.68 5.25 -1.05
CA TYR A 49 -3.63 4.18 -1.28
C TYR A 49 -3.10 3.08 -2.19
N LEU A 50 -3.71 1.91 -2.08
CA LEU A 50 -3.41 0.74 -2.86
C LEU A 50 -4.33 0.70 -4.10
N VAL A 51 -3.75 0.46 -5.26
CA VAL A 51 -4.46 0.11 -6.49
C VAL A 51 -4.04 -1.28 -6.98
N ASP A 52 -4.94 -1.96 -7.68
CA ASP A 52 -4.62 -3.23 -8.35
C ASP A 52 -3.96 -3.00 -9.72
N LYS A 53 -3.71 -4.11 -10.44
CA LYS A 53 -3.11 -4.11 -11.78
C LYS A 53 -3.89 -3.30 -12.82
N ASP A 54 -5.18 -3.09 -12.60
CA ASP A 54 -6.08 -2.35 -13.50
C ASP A 54 -6.25 -0.88 -13.04
N ASN A 55 -5.44 -0.44 -12.06
CA ASN A 55 -5.48 0.87 -11.42
C ASN A 55 -6.79 1.18 -10.68
N VAL A 56 -7.51 0.14 -10.25
CA VAL A 56 -8.73 0.30 -9.45
C VAL A 56 -8.34 0.46 -7.98
N TYR A 57 -8.94 1.45 -7.32
CA TYR A 57 -8.74 1.70 -5.89
C TYR A 57 -9.18 0.50 -5.04
N GLN A 58 -8.31 0.06 -4.14
CA GLN A 58 -8.55 -1.08 -3.27
C GLN A 58 -8.74 -0.68 -1.81
N LYS A 59 -7.80 0.12 -1.27
CA LYS A 59 -7.73 0.48 0.15
C LYS A 59 -6.91 1.74 0.39
N THR A 60 -7.35 2.61 1.29
CA THR A 60 -6.53 3.70 1.83
C THR A 60 -5.54 3.12 2.85
N LEU A 61 -4.26 3.42 2.65
CA LEU A 61 -3.17 2.96 3.52
C LEU A 61 -2.81 4.02 4.55
N TYR A 62 -2.84 5.30 4.17
CA TYR A 62 -2.61 6.42 5.07
C TYR A 62 -3.13 7.75 4.48
N VAL A 63 -3.46 8.71 5.34
CA VAL A 63 -3.78 10.10 4.97
C VAL A 63 -2.88 11.05 5.76
N ILE A 64 -2.10 11.83 5.04
CA ILE A 64 -1.30 12.94 5.57
C ILE A 64 -2.16 14.19 5.43
N GLY A 65 -2.58 14.77 6.54
CA GLY A 65 -3.58 15.83 6.63
C GLY A 65 -4.80 15.39 7.43
N GLU A 66 -5.00 16.02 8.59
CA GLU A 66 -6.02 15.62 9.58
C GLU A 66 -7.37 16.29 9.38
N ASP A 67 -7.40 17.48 8.77
CA ASP A 67 -8.64 18.24 8.61
C ASP A 67 -9.38 17.77 7.35
N ALA A 68 -10.48 17.03 7.56
CA ALA A 68 -11.29 16.44 6.50
C ALA A 68 -11.90 17.47 5.54
N LYS A 69 -11.93 18.77 5.90
CA LYS A 69 -12.42 19.83 5.01
C LYS A 69 -11.60 19.95 3.72
N TRP A 70 -10.33 19.51 3.75
CA TRP A 70 -9.41 19.55 2.61
C TRP A 70 -9.35 18.25 1.80
N TYR A 71 -10.02 17.18 2.24
CA TYR A 71 -10.07 15.92 1.50
C TYR A 71 -10.62 16.07 0.07
N PRO A 72 -11.61 16.94 -0.22
CA PRO A 72 -12.06 17.20 -1.59
C PRO A 72 -10.97 17.64 -2.58
N ASP A 73 -9.85 18.21 -2.09
CA ASP A 73 -8.73 18.63 -2.96
C ASP A 73 -7.94 17.43 -3.49
N LEU A 74 -7.98 16.30 -2.78
CA LEU A 74 -7.47 15.00 -3.22
C LEU A 74 -8.53 14.27 -4.06
N LYS A 75 -8.84 14.85 -5.23
CA LYS A 75 -10.05 14.58 -6.02
C LYS A 75 -10.29 13.09 -6.34
N LYS A 76 -9.25 12.36 -6.76
CA LYS A 76 -9.36 10.97 -7.21
C LYS A 76 -9.55 10.05 -6.00
N TRP A 77 -8.69 10.18 -4.99
CA TRP A 77 -8.82 9.43 -3.75
C TRP A 77 -10.14 9.71 -3.05
N HIS A 78 -10.52 10.98 -2.84
CA HIS A 78 -11.72 11.34 -2.08
C HIS A 78 -13.00 10.81 -2.74
N LYS A 79 -13.07 10.83 -4.09
CA LYS A 79 -14.17 10.20 -4.83
C LYS A 79 -14.21 8.69 -4.58
N ALA A 80 -13.07 7.99 -4.66
CA ALA A 80 -13.01 6.55 -4.44
C ALA A 80 -13.32 6.17 -2.98
N PHE A 81 -12.78 6.94 -2.03
CA PHE A 81 -13.01 6.80 -0.60
C PHE A 81 -14.48 6.98 -0.23
N ASN A 82 -15.18 7.96 -0.80
CA ASN A 82 -16.59 8.17 -0.52
C ASN A 82 -17.49 7.03 -1.04
N ASN A 83 -17.08 6.36 -2.12
CA ASN A 83 -17.80 5.18 -2.62
C ASN A 83 -17.54 3.92 -1.78
N LYS A 84 -16.40 3.85 -1.09
CA LYS A 84 -15.98 2.70 -0.27
C LYS A 84 -15.35 3.20 1.03
N LYS A 85 -16.19 3.78 1.89
CA LYS A 85 -15.72 4.39 3.14
C LYS A 85 -15.07 3.34 4.03
N THR A 86 -13.83 3.60 4.42
CA THR A 86 -13.08 2.83 5.42
C THR A 86 -12.80 3.72 6.61
N ASN A 87 -12.68 3.15 7.81
CA ASN A 87 -12.23 3.95 8.94
C ASN A 87 -10.77 4.37 8.72
N ILE A 88 -10.52 5.69 8.72
CA ILE A 88 -9.18 6.26 8.56
C ILE A 88 -8.62 6.87 9.85
N SER A 89 -9.36 6.85 10.96
CA SER A 89 -8.95 7.52 12.21
C SER A 89 -7.59 7.05 12.74
N ALA A 90 -7.24 5.77 12.51
CA ALA A 90 -5.97 5.18 12.93
C ALA A 90 -4.83 5.32 11.90
N ILE A 91 -5.12 5.86 10.70
CA ILE A 91 -4.17 6.00 9.60
C ILE A 91 -4.15 7.44 9.05
N THR A 92 -4.52 8.42 9.87
CA THR A 92 -4.46 9.84 9.54
C THR A 92 -3.42 10.53 10.43
N GLY A 93 -2.65 11.45 9.87
CA GLY A 93 -1.66 12.26 10.60
C GLY A 93 -1.62 13.71 10.09
N ALA A 94 -0.70 14.49 10.64
CA ALA A 94 -0.51 15.90 10.24
C ALA A 94 -0.11 16.04 8.76
N SER A 95 -0.49 17.16 8.13
CA SER A 95 -0.01 17.57 6.81
C SER A 95 1.49 17.94 6.84
N ILE A 96 2.14 18.03 5.68
CA ILE A 96 3.60 18.26 5.60
C ILE A 96 3.88 19.59 4.90
N SER A 97 4.67 20.46 5.52
CA SER A 97 5.11 21.72 4.90
C SER A 97 6.08 21.49 3.74
N GLY A 98 6.24 22.49 2.87
CA GLY A 98 7.26 22.46 1.83
C GLY A 98 8.66 22.27 2.42
N GLY A 99 9.45 21.36 1.86
CA GLY A 99 10.79 21.00 2.31
C GLY A 99 10.85 20.03 3.50
N ASP A 100 9.76 19.87 4.25
CA ASP A 100 9.70 18.93 5.37
C ASP A 100 9.54 17.48 4.91
N ARG A 101 9.58 16.55 5.87
CA ARG A 101 9.35 15.13 5.64
C ARG A 101 8.48 14.52 6.73
N SER A 102 7.78 13.44 6.40
CA SER A 102 7.09 12.58 7.35
C SER A 102 7.47 11.12 7.14
N VAL A 103 7.38 10.32 8.20
CA VAL A 103 7.51 8.86 8.13
C VAL A 103 6.22 8.23 8.60
N VAL A 104 5.54 7.53 7.69
CA VAL A 104 4.26 6.86 7.94
C VAL A 104 4.45 5.35 7.94
N THR A 105 3.57 4.63 8.63
CA THR A 105 3.55 3.15 8.60
C THR A 105 2.36 2.69 7.79
N LEU A 106 2.62 1.90 6.75
CA LEU A 106 1.62 1.36 5.85
C LEU A 106 1.42 -0.13 6.13
N ASP A 107 0.18 -0.53 6.37
CA ASP A 107 -0.21 -1.93 6.57
C ASP A 107 -0.65 -2.54 5.23
N VAL A 108 0.21 -3.39 4.67
CA VAL A 108 0.01 -4.00 3.35
C VAL A 108 -0.23 -5.50 3.47
N ASP A 109 -1.24 -6.00 2.77
CA ASP A 109 -1.54 -7.42 2.69
C ASP A 109 -0.47 -8.13 1.84
N PRO A 110 0.27 -9.11 2.40
CA PRO A 110 1.34 -9.80 1.68
C PRO A 110 0.85 -10.55 0.45
N SER A 111 -0.44 -10.93 0.37
CA SER A 111 -1.01 -11.59 -0.80
C SER A 111 -1.05 -10.71 -2.05
N LYS A 112 -0.86 -9.40 -1.91
CA LYS A 112 -0.87 -8.44 -3.04
C LYS A 112 0.50 -8.25 -3.66
N PHE A 113 1.54 -8.71 -2.98
CA PHE A 113 2.92 -8.52 -3.38
C PHE A 113 3.26 -9.28 -4.66
N GLY A 114 3.89 -8.62 -5.63
CA GLY A 114 4.24 -9.24 -6.91
C GLY A 114 3.06 -9.51 -7.86
N THR A 115 1.85 -9.04 -7.55
CA THR A 115 0.64 -9.31 -8.36
C THR A 115 0.20 -8.13 -9.25
N GLY A 116 1.10 -7.17 -9.47
CA GLY A 116 0.81 -5.96 -10.26
C GLY A 116 0.16 -4.81 -9.47
N TYR A 117 0.02 -4.96 -8.16
CA TYR A 117 -0.49 -3.90 -7.28
C TYR A 117 0.53 -2.78 -7.09
N LYS A 118 0.04 -1.57 -6.82
CA LYS A 118 0.85 -0.37 -6.65
C LYS A 118 0.37 0.48 -5.48
N ILE A 119 1.31 1.13 -4.81
CA ILE A 119 1.03 2.17 -3.82
C ILE A 119 1.10 3.52 -4.53
N VAL A 120 0.01 4.26 -4.50
CA VAL A 120 -0.12 5.57 -5.15
C VAL A 120 -0.16 6.66 -4.09
N PHE A 121 0.58 7.73 -4.36
CA PHE A 121 0.60 8.96 -3.57
C PHE A 121 -0.04 10.07 -4.41
N GLU A 122 -1.14 10.60 -3.92
CA GLU A 122 -1.87 11.72 -4.50
C GLU A 122 -1.68 12.93 -3.59
N SER A 123 -1.36 14.11 -4.14
CA SER A 123 -1.04 15.29 -3.34
C SER A 123 -1.82 16.53 -3.77
N ALA A 124 -2.08 17.40 -2.81
CA ALA A 124 -2.70 18.71 -3.02
C ALA A 124 -2.20 19.70 -1.95
N VAL A 125 -2.16 20.98 -2.31
CA VAL A 125 -1.96 22.08 -1.35
C VAL A 125 -3.15 23.02 -1.47
N GLU A 126 -3.66 23.48 -0.33
CA GLU A 126 -4.80 24.40 -0.25
C GLU A 126 -4.62 25.59 -1.21
N GLY A 127 -5.59 25.76 -2.11
CA GLY A 127 -5.62 26.87 -3.08
C GLY A 127 -4.54 26.79 -4.16
N LYS A 128 -3.89 25.64 -4.36
CA LYS A 128 -2.82 25.44 -5.35
C LYS A 128 -3.08 24.23 -6.25
N ASP A 129 -2.02 23.78 -6.92
CA ASP A 129 -2.03 22.64 -7.82
C ASP A 129 -2.43 21.35 -7.12
N TYR A 130 -2.88 20.41 -7.94
CA TYR A 130 -3.30 19.08 -7.54
C TYR A 130 -2.58 18.06 -8.42
N HIS A 131 -1.99 17.05 -7.79
CA HIS A 131 -1.27 15.99 -8.48
C HIS A 131 -1.92 14.63 -8.19
N GLN A 132 -2.71 14.14 -9.15
CA GLN A 132 -3.42 12.86 -9.03
C GLN A 132 -2.47 11.68 -8.75
N ILE A 133 -1.32 11.66 -9.40
CA ILE A 133 -0.26 10.65 -9.19
C ILE A 133 1.04 11.42 -9.04
N ASP A 134 1.36 11.78 -7.80
CA ASP A 134 2.62 12.45 -7.46
C ASP A 134 3.75 11.43 -7.42
N ALA A 135 3.56 10.32 -6.69
CA ALA A 135 4.46 9.17 -6.71
C ALA A 135 3.69 7.85 -6.85
N GLU A 136 4.32 6.85 -7.46
CA GLU A 136 3.75 5.51 -7.62
C GLU A 136 4.83 4.46 -7.42
N VAL A 137 4.58 3.50 -6.53
CA VAL A 137 5.54 2.47 -6.15
C VAL A 137 4.95 1.10 -6.41
N ALA A 138 5.63 0.29 -7.24
CA ALA A 138 5.25 -1.09 -7.47
C ALA A 138 5.38 -1.91 -6.18
N LEU A 139 4.36 -2.68 -5.83
CA LEU A 139 4.38 -3.52 -4.63
C LEU A 139 5.17 -4.81 -4.89
N THR A 140 6.49 -4.65 -4.98
CA THR A 140 7.51 -5.66 -5.32
C THR A 140 8.77 -5.38 -4.48
N PRO A 141 9.71 -6.34 -4.33
CA PRO A 141 10.94 -6.10 -3.60
C PRO A 141 11.73 -4.93 -4.19
N GLU A 142 11.83 -4.90 -5.53
CA GLU A 142 12.59 -3.90 -6.25
C GLU A 142 11.93 -2.52 -6.12
N GLY A 143 10.60 -2.46 -6.26
CA GLY A 143 9.84 -1.22 -6.09
C GLY A 143 9.95 -0.63 -4.68
N LEU A 144 9.87 -1.47 -3.64
CA LEU A 144 10.03 -1.01 -2.26
C LEU A 144 11.48 -0.68 -1.89
N ALA A 145 12.48 -1.30 -2.53
CA ALA A 145 13.89 -0.96 -2.31
C ALA A 145 14.29 0.36 -3.00
N ALA A 146 13.56 0.75 -4.05
CA ALA A 146 13.86 1.95 -4.82
C ALA A 146 13.53 3.25 -4.08
N LYS A 147 14.31 4.30 -4.38
CA LYS A 147 13.88 5.69 -4.15
C LYS A 147 13.01 6.09 -5.34
N THR A 148 11.76 6.43 -5.08
CA THR A 148 10.81 6.82 -6.13
C THR A 148 10.66 8.33 -6.12
N GLU A 149 11.08 9.00 -7.19
CA GLU A 149 10.91 10.45 -7.33
C GLU A 149 9.44 10.80 -7.52
N GLY A 150 9.02 11.92 -6.92
CA GLY A 150 7.70 12.48 -7.14
C GLY A 150 7.64 13.35 -8.38
N LYS A 151 6.43 13.75 -8.77
CA LYS A 151 6.11 14.52 -9.98
C LYS A 151 5.48 15.88 -9.65
N GLY A 152 5.20 16.14 -8.39
CA GLY A 152 4.52 17.34 -7.89
C GLY A 152 5.15 17.86 -6.60
N TYR A 153 4.36 17.91 -5.52
CA TYR A 153 4.82 18.39 -4.22
C TYR A 153 5.78 17.41 -3.53
N ILE A 154 5.66 16.11 -3.80
CA ILE A 154 6.59 15.12 -3.29
C ILE A 154 7.89 15.21 -4.08
N ARG A 155 9.01 15.33 -3.38
CA ARG A 155 10.34 15.20 -3.98
C ARG A 155 10.64 13.74 -4.24
N TYR A 156 10.54 12.91 -3.21
CA TYR A 156 10.64 11.46 -3.34
C TYR A 156 9.96 10.73 -2.17
N VAL A 157 9.64 9.46 -2.40
CA VAL A 157 9.28 8.51 -1.35
C VAL A 157 10.32 7.41 -1.23
N ARG A 158 10.53 6.92 -0.01
CA ARG A 158 11.47 5.82 0.26
C ARG A 158 10.96 4.92 1.37
N PHE A 159 10.90 3.63 1.11
CA PHE A 159 10.57 2.65 2.12
C PHE A 159 11.80 2.22 2.90
N SER A 160 11.62 1.95 4.20
CA SER A 160 12.62 1.24 4.98
C SER A 160 12.44 -0.26 4.74
N THR A 161 13.42 -0.87 4.10
CA THR A 161 13.51 -2.34 4.02
C THR A 161 13.94 -2.86 5.38
N LYS A 162 13.27 -3.90 5.88
CA LYS A 162 13.79 -4.70 7.00
C LYS A 162 14.82 -5.69 6.50
#